data_AF-W6W682-F1
#
_entry.id   AF-W6W682-F1
#
_cell.length_a   1.000
_cell.length_b   1.000
_cell.length_c   1.000
_cell.angle_alpha   90.00
_cell.angle_beta   90.00
_cell.angle_gamma   90.00
#
_symmetry.space_group_name_H-M   'P 1'
#
loop_
_entity.id
_entity.type
_entity.pdbx_description
1 polymer ?
#
loop_
_entity_poly.entity_id
_entity_poly.type
_entity_poly.pdbx_seq_one_letter_code
_entity_poly.pdbx_strand_id
1 'polypeptide(L)'
;MSKTISLACLALMASVAATPALAQDCNSASTVGSGGSAAAGGTSASTLGTAGACQTDDGTTASIGSGGSAATADGKARSQTKINENPNQLKGQSKAQAMDQGTFSKSQTKTRVQGDELQSKTRTMSHVPGEKPVKSTTESNVILPPK
;
A
#
# COMPACT_ATOMS: atom_id res chain seq x y z
N MET A 1 -59.66 -46.47 -17.40
CA MET A 1 -59.64 -45.56 -16.22
C MET A 1 -58.19 -45.54 -15.72
N SER A 2 -57.45 -44.46 -16.00
CA SER A 2 -56.96 -43.44 -15.02
C SER A 2 -56.00 -44.02 -13.96
N LYS A 3 -54.79 -43.53 -13.71
CA LYS A 3 -54.13 -42.25 -14.04
C LYS A 3 -52.61 -42.41 -13.85
N THR A 4 -51.83 -41.88 -14.78
CA THR A 4 -50.46 -41.43 -14.55
C THR A 4 -50.49 -40.21 -13.61
N ILE A 5 -49.68 -40.21 -12.55
CA ILE A 5 -49.36 -38.99 -11.80
C ILE A 5 -47.84 -38.88 -11.71
N SER A 6 -47.36 -37.91 -12.47
CA SER A 6 -46.06 -37.28 -12.41
C SER A 6 -45.85 -36.61 -11.06
N LEU A 7 -44.65 -36.73 -10.49
CA LEU A 7 -44.10 -35.72 -9.59
C LEU A 7 -42.57 -35.70 -9.73
N ALA A 8 -42.14 -34.89 -10.67
CA ALA A 8 -40.82 -34.29 -10.68
C ALA A 8 -40.73 -33.25 -9.56
N CYS A 9 -39.70 -33.34 -8.71
CA CYS A 9 -39.10 -32.24 -7.95
C CYS A 9 -37.75 -32.75 -7.43
N LEU A 10 -36.67 -32.59 -8.18
CA LEU A 10 -35.74 -31.45 -8.09
C LEU A 10 -35.08 -31.33 -6.70
N ALA A 11 -33.97 -32.03 -6.50
CA ALA A 11 -32.96 -31.67 -5.51
C ALA A 11 -31.61 -32.29 -5.90
N LEU A 12 -31.09 -31.92 -7.08
CA LEU A 12 -29.66 -32.04 -7.32
C LEU A 12 -28.99 -30.91 -6.54
N MET A 13 -28.80 -31.11 -5.24
CA MET A 13 -27.94 -30.27 -4.41
C MET A 13 -26.50 -30.55 -4.87
N ALA A 14 -26.11 -29.92 -5.98
CA ALA A 14 -24.73 -29.79 -6.38
C ALA A 14 -24.05 -29.04 -5.24
N SER A 15 -23.38 -29.80 -4.38
CA SER A 15 -22.40 -29.29 -3.44
C SER A 15 -21.38 -28.51 -4.25
N VAL A 16 -21.56 -27.19 -4.32
CA VAL A 16 -20.48 -26.26 -4.54
C VAL A 16 -19.53 -26.47 -3.36
N ALA A 17 -18.65 -27.47 -3.52
CA ALA A 17 -17.41 -27.51 -2.81
C ALA A 17 -16.74 -26.18 -3.17
N ALA A 18 -16.90 -25.19 -2.29
CA ALA A 18 -16.06 -24.02 -2.28
C ALA A 18 -14.66 -24.56 -2.01
N THR A 19 -13.97 -24.99 -3.07
CA THR A 19 -12.53 -25.13 -3.03
C THR A 19 -12.07 -23.75 -2.58
N PRO A 20 -11.40 -23.63 -1.41
CA PRO A 20 -10.79 -22.37 -1.08
C PRO A 20 -9.90 -22.02 -2.27
N ALA A 21 -10.15 -20.86 -2.90
CA ALA A 21 -9.23 -20.33 -3.89
C ALA A 21 -7.93 -20.06 -3.12
N LEU A 22 -7.04 -21.05 -3.13
CA LEU A 22 -5.67 -20.87 -2.68
C LEU A 22 -5.11 -19.73 -3.54
N ALA A 23 -4.43 -18.78 -2.91
CA ALA A 23 -3.66 -17.78 -3.64
C ALA A 23 -2.77 -18.54 -4.65
N GLN A 24 -2.74 -18.09 -5.91
CA GLN A 24 -1.95 -18.72 -6.97
C GLN A 24 -0.52 -18.98 -6.48
N ASP A 25 0.05 -20.13 -6.83
CA ASP A 25 1.45 -20.45 -6.55
C ASP A 25 2.34 -19.44 -7.27
N CYS A 26 2.90 -18.49 -6.52
CA CYS A 26 3.96 -17.61 -7.02
C CYS A 26 5.25 -18.43 -7.07
N ASN A 27 5.87 -18.55 -8.25
CA ASN A 27 7.24 -19.07 -8.37
C ASN A 27 8.20 -18.28 -7.49
N SER A 28 7.96 -16.98 -7.35
CA SER A 28 8.63 -16.11 -6.39
C SER A 28 7.74 -14.95 -5.98
N ALA A 29 7.78 -14.58 -4.71
CA ALA A 29 7.02 -13.48 -4.15
C ALA A 29 7.91 -12.62 -3.25
N SER A 30 7.71 -11.31 -3.33
CA SER A 30 8.41 -10.35 -2.49
C SER A 30 7.48 -9.25 -2.02
N THR A 31 7.76 -8.74 -0.83
CA THR A 31 7.06 -7.59 -0.26
C THR A 31 8.05 -6.57 0.26
N VAL A 32 7.77 -5.30 0.02
CA VAL A 32 8.55 -4.19 0.55
C VAL A 32 7.63 -3.22 1.29
N GLY A 33 8.13 -2.59 2.34
CA GLY A 33 7.34 -1.68 3.14
C GLY A 33 8.20 -0.65 3.83
N SER A 34 7.69 0.58 3.94
CA SER A 34 8.26 1.57 4.84
C SER A 34 7.17 2.51 5.32
N GLY A 35 7.39 3.09 6.48
CA GLY A 35 6.53 4.13 7.03
C GLY A 35 7.36 5.04 7.92
N GLY A 36 6.73 6.12 8.36
CA GLY A 36 7.42 7.08 9.21
C GLY A 36 6.48 8.19 9.65
N SER A 37 6.78 8.67 10.85
CA SER A 37 6.04 9.73 11.52
C SER A 37 6.98 10.85 11.94
N ALA A 38 6.44 12.07 11.98
CA ALA A 38 7.06 13.24 12.58
C ALA A 38 6.01 13.98 13.40
N ALA A 39 6.44 14.57 14.52
CA ALA A 39 5.63 15.44 15.36
C ALA A 39 6.49 16.59 15.90
N ALA A 40 5.90 17.78 16.01
CA ALA A 40 6.51 18.96 16.62
C ALA A 40 5.43 20.00 16.94
N GLY A 41 5.50 20.61 18.13
CA GLY A 41 4.68 21.76 18.56
C GLY A 41 3.23 21.74 18.07
N GLY A 42 2.46 20.70 18.44
CA GLY A 42 1.06 20.57 18.06
C GLY A 42 0.78 20.06 16.65
N THR A 43 1.81 19.84 15.82
CA THR A 43 1.70 19.25 14.47
C THR A 43 2.14 17.79 14.46
N SER A 44 1.52 16.96 13.61
CA SER A 44 1.95 15.59 13.34
C SER A 44 1.68 15.18 11.89
N ALA A 45 2.51 14.31 11.35
CA ALA A 45 2.36 13.76 10.00
C ALA A 45 2.95 12.36 9.90
N SER A 46 2.18 11.44 9.32
CA SER A 46 2.60 10.05 9.10
C SER A 46 2.26 9.59 7.69
N THR A 47 3.13 8.79 7.09
CA THR A 47 2.87 8.09 5.83
C THR A 47 3.41 6.68 5.90
N LEU A 48 2.80 5.79 5.11
CA LEU A 48 3.25 4.43 4.91
C LEU A 48 3.02 4.00 3.47
N GLY A 49 3.75 2.97 3.04
CA GLY A 49 3.60 2.39 1.72
C GLY A 49 4.21 1.01 1.65
N THR A 50 3.41 0.06 1.16
CA THR A 50 3.78 -1.33 0.93
C THR A 50 3.56 -1.69 -0.53
N ALA A 51 4.42 -2.56 -1.04
CA ALA A 51 4.29 -3.18 -2.35
C ALA A 51 4.45 -4.68 -2.21
N GLY A 52 3.68 -5.42 -3.01
CA GLY A 52 3.86 -6.84 -3.21
C GLY A 52 4.02 -7.12 -4.69
N ALA A 53 4.83 -8.13 -5.02
CA ALA A 53 4.92 -8.68 -6.36
C ALA A 53 4.90 -10.20 -6.30
N CYS A 54 4.21 -10.79 -7.26
CA CYS A 54 4.11 -12.23 -7.45
C CYS A 54 4.55 -12.54 -8.88
N GLN A 55 5.59 -13.36 -9.01
CA GLN A 55 6.10 -13.83 -10.28
C GLN A 55 5.54 -15.23 -10.56
N THR A 56 5.00 -15.40 -11.76
CA THR A 56 4.45 -16.65 -12.29
C THR A 56 5.07 -16.90 -13.67
N ASP A 57 4.82 -18.09 -14.23
CA ASP A 57 5.25 -18.43 -15.60
C ASP A 57 4.72 -17.41 -16.63
N ASP A 58 3.48 -16.97 -16.46
CA ASP A 58 2.81 -16.02 -17.34
C ASP A 58 3.27 -14.56 -17.19
N GLY A 59 3.95 -14.21 -16.09
CA GLY A 59 4.38 -12.83 -15.84
C GLY A 59 4.51 -12.46 -14.36
N THR A 60 4.89 -11.21 -14.11
CA THR A 60 4.94 -10.61 -12.77
C THR A 60 3.71 -9.71 -12.58
N THR A 61 2.92 -9.97 -11.55
CA THR A 61 1.86 -9.07 -11.10
C THR A 61 2.33 -8.30 -9.86
N ALA A 62 1.85 -7.08 -9.69
CA ALA A 62 2.24 -6.22 -8.59
C ALA A 62 1.06 -5.44 -8.01
N SER A 63 1.17 -5.06 -6.74
CA SER A 63 0.15 -4.27 -6.04
C SER A 63 0.82 -3.30 -5.07
N ILE A 64 0.21 -2.13 -4.88
CA ILE A 64 0.67 -1.11 -3.92
C ILE A 64 -0.46 -0.69 -3.00
N GLY A 65 -0.17 -0.70 -1.70
CA GLY A 65 -0.95 -0.02 -0.67
C GLY A 65 -0.19 1.19 -0.17
N SER A 66 -0.82 2.36 -0.08
CA SER A 66 -0.17 3.53 0.50
C SER A 66 -1.18 4.46 1.16
N GLY A 67 -0.75 5.18 2.19
CA GLY A 67 -1.59 6.10 2.93
C GLY A 67 -0.80 7.14 3.69
N GLY A 68 -1.49 8.20 4.09
CA GLY A 68 -0.92 9.26 4.90
C GLY A 68 -1.97 10.07 5.63
N SER A 69 -1.60 10.58 6.80
CA SER A 69 -2.44 11.45 7.62
C SER A 69 -1.59 12.53 8.27
N ALA A 70 -2.18 13.71 8.44
CA ALA A 70 -1.57 14.84 9.13
C ALA A 70 -2.61 15.49 10.03
N ALA A 71 -2.17 16.01 11.17
CA ALA A 71 -3.01 16.74 12.12
C ALA A 71 -2.25 17.92 12.72
N THR A 72 -2.99 18.94 13.12
CA THR A 72 -2.48 20.14 13.77
C THR A 72 -3.53 20.70 14.71
N ALA A 73 -3.12 21.34 15.80
CA ALA A 73 -4.03 21.99 16.74
C ALA A 73 -4.72 23.21 16.10
N ASP A 74 -3.94 24.17 15.59
CA ASP A 74 -4.45 25.47 15.13
C ASP A 74 -4.04 25.82 13.68
N GLY A 75 -3.27 24.95 13.03
CA GLY A 75 -2.65 25.21 11.73
C GLY A 75 -3.36 24.60 10.52
N LYS A 76 -2.60 24.35 9.44
CA LYS A 76 -3.07 23.59 8.26
C LYS A 76 -2.45 22.20 8.18
N ALA A 77 -3.31 21.19 8.05
CA ALA A 77 -2.94 19.83 7.72
C ALA A 77 -3.38 19.47 6.29
N ARG A 78 -2.54 18.71 5.58
CA ARG A 78 -2.85 18.13 4.27
C ARG A 78 -2.25 16.74 4.18
N SER A 79 -3.02 15.80 3.65
CA SER A 79 -2.51 14.51 3.18
C SER A 79 -2.96 14.27 1.75
N GLN A 80 -2.12 13.58 0.98
CA GLN A 80 -2.42 13.17 -0.37
C GLN A 80 -1.69 11.86 -0.67
N THR A 81 -2.41 10.94 -1.27
CA THR A 81 -1.86 9.70 -1.81
C THR A 81 -2.18 9.65 -3.30
N LYS A 82 -1.18 9.29 -4.10
CA LYS A 82 -1.33 9.04 -5.53
C LYS A 82 -0.71 7.69 -5.87
N ILE A 83 -1.47 6.84 -6.54
CA ILE A 83 -0.98 5.62 -7.16
C ILE A 83 -1.02 5.83 -8.67
N ASN A 84 0.06 5.48 -9.36
CA ASN A 84 0.17 5.61 -10.80
C ASN A 84 0.87 4.39 -11.37
N GLU A 85 0.30 3.84 -12.42
CA GLU A 85 0.89 2.81 -13.25
C GLU A 85 1.34 3.42 -14.59
N ASN A 86 2.42 2.90 -15.14
CA ASN A 86 2.82 3.08 -16.53
C ASN A 86 3.56 1.82 -17.00
N PRO A 87 3.87 1.69 -18.31
CA PRO A 87 4.49 0.46 -18.84
C PRO A 87 5.81 0.03 -18.17
N ASN A 88 6.50 0.94 -17.46
CA ASN A 88 7.79 0.67 -16.83
C ASN A 88 7.69 0.39 -15.33
N GLN A 89 6.65 0.88 -14.64
CA GLN A 89 6.55 0.75 -13.17
C GLN A 89 5.15 1.01 -12.62
N LEU A 90 4.86 0.37 -11.49
CA LEU A 90 3.79 0.72 -10.57
C LEU A 90 4.35 1.55 -9.42
N LYS A 91 3.73 2.69 -9.09
CA LYS A 91 4.28 3.65 -8.11
C LYS A 91 3.21 4.25 -7.21
N GLY A 92 3.42 4.17 -5.90
CA GLY A 92 2.67 4.86 -4.86
C GLY A 92 3.47 6.03 -4.28
N GLN A 93 2.80 7.16 -4.07
CA GLN A 93 3.37 8.34 -3.41
C GLN A 93 2.37 8.87 -2.39
N SER A 94 2.72 8.77 -1.11
CA SER A 94 1.98 9.40 -0.02
C SER A 94 2.76 10.56 0.56
N LYS A 95 2.08 11.66 0.81
CA LYS A 95 2.63 12.85 1.47
C LYS A 95 1.64 13.32 2.53
N ALA A 96 2.15 13.54 3.73
CA ALA A 96 1.43 14.14 4.84
C ALA A 96 2.22 15.35 5.35
N GLN A 97 1.54 16.44 5.63
CA GLN A 97 2.15 17.67 6.11
C GLN A 97 1.19 18.42 7.02
N ALA A 98 1.67 18.76 8.21
CA ALA A 98 1.03 19.68 9.14
C ALA A 98 1.95 20.87 9.40
N MET A 99 1.39 22.08 9.40
CA MET A 99 2.12 23.32 9.66
C MET A 99 1.30 24.24 10.57
N ASP A 100 1.98 24.86 11.53
CA ASP A 100 1.43 25.87 12.43
C ASP A 100 2.52 26.91 12.76
N GLN A 101 2.31 28.16 12.36
CA GLN A 101 3.17 29.31 12.72
C GLN A 101 4.70 29.08 12.60
N GLY A 102 5.13 28.34 11.58
CA GLY A 102 6.53 28.01 11.34
C GLY A 102 6.95 26.64 11.89
N THR A 103 6.26 26.09 12.88
CA THR A 103 6.38 24.68 13.27
C THR A 103 5.79 23.78 12.20
N PHE A 104 6.45 22.68 11.87
CA PHE A 104 5.89 21.70 10.94
C PHE A 104 6.29 20.26 11.22
N SER A 105 5.42 19.36 10.78
CA SER A 105 5.67 17.93 10.66
C SER A 105 5.37 17.47 9.24
N LYS A 106 6.29 16.73 8.64
CA LYS A 106 6.18 16.21 7.28
C LYS A 106 6.53 14.74 7.27
N SER A 107 5.77 13.95 6.53
CA SER A 107 6.13 12.58 6.17
C SER A 107 5.84 12.34 4.70
N GLN A 108 6.74 11.64 4.02
CA GLN A 108 6.60 11.30 2.61
C GLN A 108 7.10 9.89 2.36
N THR A 109 6.21 9.01 1.91
CA THR A 109 6.53 7.65 1.48
C THR A 109 6.41 7.53 -0.03
N LYS A 110 7.41 6.89 -0.65
CA LYS A 110 7.40 6.51 -2.06
C LYS A 110 7.62 5.01 -2.14
N THR A 111 6.69 4.32 -2.76
CA THR A 111 6.76 2.87 -3.00
C THR A 111 6.74 2.65 -4.50
N ARG A 112 7.56 1.76 -5.02
CA ARG A 112 7.57 1.39 -6.44
C ARG A 112 7.84 -0.08 -6.64
N VAL A 113 7.31 -0.61 -7.73
CA VAL A 113 7.67 -1.90 -8.33
C VAL A 113 8.08 -1.63 -9.77
N GLN A 114 9.30 -2.01 -10.13
CA GLN A 114 9.87 -1.83 -11.47
C GLN A 114 10.58 -3.11 -11.89
N GLY A 115 10.00 -3.85 -12.84
CA GLY A 115 10.50 -5.18 -13.20
C GLY A 115 10.57 -6.07 -11.96
N ASP A 116 11.77 -6.53 -11.64
CA ASP A 116 12.07 -7.40 -10.50
C ASP A 116 12.42 -6.62 -9.22
N GLU A 117 12.49 -5.28 -9.26
CA GLU A 117 12.85 -4.44 -8.12
C GLU A 117 11.61 -3.88 -7.40
N LEU A 118 11.55 -4.10 -6.08
CA LEU A 118 10.58 -3.50 -5.17
C LEU A 118 11.31 -2.55 -4.21
N GLN A 119 10.85 -1.30 -4.13
CA GLN A 119 11.43 -0.31 -3.21
C GLN A 119 10.34 0.45 -2.46
N SER A 120 10.55 0.67 -1.16
CA SER A 120 9.77 1.60 -0.35
C SER A 120 10.69 2.51 0.45
N LYS A 121 10.45 3.82 0.38
CA LYS A 121 11.27 4.84 1.03
C LYS A 121 10.40 5.88 1.70
N THR A 122 10.57 6.05 3.00
CA THR A 122 9.89 7.08 3.80
C THR A 122 10.88 8.11 4.31
N ARG A 123 10.52 9.39 4.22
CA ARG A 123 11.27 10.52 4.76
C ARG A 123 10.37 11.30 5.69
N THR A 124 10.81 11.52 6.92
CA THR A 124 10.10 12.33 7.91
C THR A 124 10.92 13.54 8.28
N MET A 125 10.25 14.65 8.58
CA MET A 125 10.88 15.87 9.08
C MET A 125 9.99 16.55 10.11
N SER A 126 10.59 16.97 11.21
CA SER A 126 9.98 17.85 12.21
C SER A 126 10.81 19.13 12.33
N HIS A 127 10.16 20.24 12.65
CA HIS A 127 10.81 21.53 12.83
C HIS A 127 10.00 22.41 13.77
N VAL A 128 10.71 23.14 14.62
CA VAL A 128 10.21 24.26 15.43
C VAL A 128 11.01 25.53 15.09
N PRO A 129 10.41 26.73 15.18
CA PRO A 129 11.10 27.98 14.92
C PRO A 129 12.37 28.13 15.77
N GLY A 130 13.45 28.63 15.15
CA GLY A 130 14.76 28.82 15.81
C GLY A 130 15.72 27.63 15.68
N GLU A 131 15.25 26.46 15.24
CA GLU A 131 16.09 25.25 15.10
C GLU A 131 16.16 24.74 13.66
N LYS A 132 17.22 24.00 13.32
CA LYS A 132 17.28 23.30 12.03
C LYS A 132 16.30 22.10 12.04
N PRO A 133 15.58 21.84 10.94
CA PRO A 133 14.71 20.67 10.86
C PRO A 133 15.44 19.36 11.13
N VAL A 134 14.83 18.48 11.94
CA VAL A 134 15.32 17.12 12.19
C VAL A 134 14.70 16.19 11.16
N LYS A 135 15.51 15.35 10.53
CA LYS A 135 15.08 14.44 9.46
C LYS A 135 15.42 13.00 9.80
N SER A 136 14.50 12.10 9.48
CA SER A 136 14.77 10.65 9.44
C SER A 136 14.41 10.07 8.07
N THR A 137 15.03 8.95 7.72
CA THR A 137 14.76 8.22 6.48
C THR A 137 14.78 6.73 6.75
N THR A 138 13.75 6.05 6.28
CA THR A 138 13.60 4.60 6.36
C THR A 138 13.43 4.07 4.95
N GLU A 139 14.18 3.04 4.60
CA GLU A 139 14.20 2.50 3.24
C GLU A 139 14.24 0.97 3.31
N SER A 140 13.51 0.34 2.40
CA SER A 140 13.50 -1.08 2.19
C SER A 140 13.54 -1.32 0.69
N ASN A 141 14.35 -2.29 0.26
CA ASN A 141 14.55 -2.66 -1.13
C ASN A 141 14.66 -4.18 -1.20
N VAL A 142 13.98 -4.78 -2.17
CA VAL A 142 14.01 -6.22 -2.45
C VAL A 142 14.10 -6.40 -3.96
N ILE A 143 14.95 -7.32 -4.40
CA ILE A 143 15.06 -7.75 -5.79
C ILE A 143 14.53 -9.18 -5.87
N LEU A 144 13.57 -9.43 -6.75
CA LEU A 144 13.07 -10.77 -7.05
C LEU A 144 14.18 -11.60 -7.73
N PRO A 145 14.24 -12.91 -7.47
CA PRO A 145 15.15 -13.78 -8.19
C PRO A 145 14.81 -13.78 -9.70
N PRO A 146 15.79 -14.07 -10.56
CA PRO A 146 15.54 -14.21 -11.99
C PRO A 146 14.59 -15.39 -12.28
N LYS A 147 13.80 -15.25 -13.34
CA LYS A 147 12.96 -16.31 -13.90
C LYS A 147 13.79 -17.48 -14.42
#